data_AF-A0A6J6CR01-F1
#
_entry.id   AF-A0A6J6CR01-F1
#
_cell.length_a   1.000
_cell.length_b   1.000
_cell.length_c   1.000
_cell.angle_alpha   90.00
_cell.angle_beta   90.00
_cell.angle_gamma   90.00
#
_symmetry.space_group_name_H-M   'P 1'
#
loop_
_entity.id
_entity.type
_entity.pdbx_description
1 polymer ?
#
loop_
_entity_poly.entity_id
_entity_poly.type
_entity_poly.pdbx_seq_one_letter_code
_entity_poly.pdbx_strand_id
1 'polypeptide(L)'
;MTLADFLNPEAIVTGLGTLGVVVTLFVEVGLLIGIVLPGDSLLFVAGLAAGTDALGFQLSLTALLVFCPIAAFLGSELGYYIGVRYGRSLFNRPDGRIFNQERVRYAEHWFNRYGPGKAIIFGRYVPIVRTLMSPLAGILKMDKKRFTFWNALSAVIWTSSILIVGYLLGERVAGSIDKYLLPIVAALILISMVPIARELLKKKRD
;
A
#
# COMPACT_ATOMS: atom_id res chain seq x y z
N MET A 1 7.21 -4.97 23.80
CA MET A 1 6.51 -5.06 22.50
C MET A 1 5.94 -6.45 22.36
N THR A 2 4.61 -6.55 22.37
CA THR A 2 3.85 -7.76 22.07
C THR A 2 3.68 -7.92 20.55
N LEU A 3 3.26 -9.10 20.07
CA LEU A 3 3.01 -9.33 18.64
C LEU A 3 1.94 -8.39 18.06
N ALA A 4 1.01 -7.90 18.90
CA ALA A 4 -0.02 -6.95 18.52
C ALA A 4 0.54 -5.55 18.23
N ASP A 5 1.63 -5.17 18.90
CA ASP A 5 2.27 -3.85 18.71
C ASP A 5 2.92 -3.73 17.32
N PHE A 6 3.36 -4.86 16.74
CA PHE A 6 3.91 -4.90 15.38
C PHE A 6 2.86 -4.77 14.27
N LEU A 7 1.57 -4.82 14.62
CA LEU A 7 0.47 -4.59 13.69
C LEU A 7 -0.12 -3.18 13.85
N ASN A 8 0.24 -2.45 14.90
CA ASN A 8 -0.30 -1.13 15.19
C ASN A 8 0.59 -0.03 14.56
N PRO A 9 0.08 0.73 13.57
CA PRO A 9 0.83 1.82 12.93
C PRO A 9 1.43 2.83 13.91
N GLU A 10 0.68 3.18 14.94
CA GLU A 10 1.09 4.16 15.94
C GLU A 10 2.26 3.63 16.79
N ALA A 11 2.20 2.37 17.22
CA ALA A 11 3.27 1.74 17.98
C ALA A 11 4.57 1.58 17.16
N ILE A 12 4.46 1.34 15.84
CA ILE A 12 5.61 1.26 14.93
C ILE A 12 6.24 2.64 14.76
N VAL A 13 5.41 3.66 14.53
CA VAL A 13 5.85 5.03 14.29
C VAL A 13 6.47 5.63 15.55
N THR A 14 5.85 5.42 16.72
CA THR A 14 6.34 5.90 18.03
C THR A 14 7.56 5.13 18.53
N GLY A 15 7.59 3.81 18.35
CA GLY A 15 8.63 2.94 18.91
C GLY A 15 9.86 2.77 18.02
N LEU A 16 9.68 2.72 16.70
CA LEU A 16 10.74 2.40 15.73
C LEU A 16 11.02 3.53 14.72
N GLY A 17 10.23 4.62 14.75
CA GLY A 17 10.41 5.79 13.92
C GLY A 17 10.41 5.49 12.42
N THR A 18 11.15 6.30 11.65
CA THR A 18 11.29 6.15 10.18
C THR A 18 11.73 4.74 9.78
N LEU A 19 12.61 4.11 10.57
CA LEU A 19 13.16 2.79 10.24
C LEU A 19 12.08 1.71 10.35
N GLY A 20 11.24 1.76 11.39
CA GLY A 20 10.08 0.88 11.52
C GLY A 20 9.08 1.01 10.37
N VAL A 21 8.82 2.25 9.95
CA VAL A 21 7.95 2.52 8.79
C VAL A 21 8.49 1.87 7.53
N VAL A 22 9.78 2.09 7.23
CA VAL A 22 10.45 1.60 6.02
C VAL A 22 10.50 0.07 5.99
N VAL A 23 10.86 -0.57 7.12
CA VAL A 23 10.92 -2.04 7.21
C VAL A 23 9.54 -2.66 7.08
N THR A 24 8.54 -2.13 7.78
CA THR A 24 7.17 -2.65 7.72
C THR A 24 6.59 -2.53 6.32
N LEU A 25 6.81 -1.39 5.66
CA LEU A 25 6.39 -1.16 4.28
C LEU A 25 7.06 -2.14 3.31
N PHE A 26 8.36 -2.37 3.47
CA PHE A 26 9.09 -3.35 2.66
C PHE A 26 8.54 -4.77 2.87
N VAL A 27 8.29 -5.17 4.13
CA VAL A 27 7.75 -6.49 4.48
C VAL A 27 6.35 -6.69 3.91
N GLU A 28 5.46 -5.72 4.08
CA GLU A 28 4.11 -5.78 3.55
C GLU A 28 4.08 -5.95 2.03
N VAL A 29 4.83 -5.09 1.33
CA VAL A 29 4.85 -5.06 -0.13
C VAL A 29 5.65 -6.24 -0.69
N GLY A 30 6.73 -6.65 -0.02
CA GLY A 30 7.65 -7.69 -0.47
C GLY A 30 7.20 -9.11 -0.17
N LEU A 31 6.65 -9.38 1.01
CA LEU A 31 6.21 -10.72 1.40
C LEU A 31 4.76 -11.02 0.97
N LEU A 32 4.14 -10.10 0.21
CA LEU A 32 2.78 -10.25 -0.32
C LEU A 32 1.75 -10.44 0.81
N ILE A 33 2.06 -9.97 2.01
CA ILE A 33 1.20 -10.03 3.21
C ILE A 33 0.33 -8.76 3.30
N GLY A 34 0.12 -8.04 2.19
CA GLY A 34 -0.60 -6.77 2.11
C GLY A 34 -2.08 -6.79 2.52
N ILE A 35 -2.60 -7.96 2.95
CA ILE A 35 -3.94 -8.11 3.53
C ILE A 35 -3.88 -8.02 5.07
N VAL A 36 -2.73 -8.29 5.70
CA VAL A 36 -2.58 -8.36 7.16
C VAL A 36 -1.94 -7.09 7.73
N LEU A 37 -1.10 -6.39 6.96
CA LEU A 37 -0.41 -5.17 7.40
C LEU A 37 -1.05 -3.91 6.78
N PRO A 38 -1.36 -2.88 7.58
CA PRO A 38 -2.03 -1.67 7.10
C PRO A 38 -1.05 -0.58 6.62
N GLY A 39 -0.42 -0.77 5.45
CA GLY A 39 0.61 0.14 4.92
C GLY A 39 0.15 1.55 4.62
N ASP A 40 -1.09 1.70 4.13
CA ASP A 40 -1.65 3.04 3.86
C ASP A 40 -1.86 3.82 5.16
N SER A 41 -2.31 3.14 6.22
CA SER A 41 -2.48 3.74 7.54
C SER A 41 -1.12 4.08 8.16
N LEU A 42 -0.12 3.21 8.00
CA LEU A 42 1.25 3.46 8.45
C LEU A 42 1.88 4.68 7.79
N LEU A 43 1.80 4.80 6.46
CA LEU A 43 2.28 5.97 5.74
C LEU A 43 1.53 7.24 6.15
N PHE A 44 0.21 7.14 6.36
CA PHE A 44 -0.59 8.29 6.80
C PHE A 44 -0.20 8.77 8.20
N VAL A 45 -0.07 7.85 9.17
CA VAL A 45 0.34 8.17 10.54
C VAL A 45 1.78 8.70 10.56
N ALA A 46 2.68 8.13 9.76
CA ALA A 46 4.05 8.63 9.63
C ALA A 46 4.09 10.06 9.05
N GLY A 47 3.26 10.35 8.04
CA GLY A 47 3.10 11.69 7.50
C GLY A 47 2.54 12.66 8.53
N LEU A 48 1.51 12.26 9.27
CA LEU A 48 0.91 13.04 10.36
C LEU A 48 1.97 13.41 11.41
N ALA A 49 2.75 12.41 11.87
CA ALA A 49 3.84 12.59 12.84
C ALA A 49 5.00 13.45 12.32
N ALA A 50 5.15 13.63 11.01
CA ALA A 50 6.12 14.57 10.46
C ALA A 50 5.60 16.02 10.50
N GLY A 51 4.28 16.21 10.47
CA GLY A 51 3.63 17.52 10.42
C GLY A 51 3.24 18.10 11.79
N THR A 52 3.38 17.33 12.88
CA THR A 52 3.03 17.80 14.23
C THR A 52 3.93 17.18 15.29
N ASP A 53 4.24 17.97 16.32
CA ASP A 53 4.96 17.50 17.52
C ASP A 53 4.00 16.91 18.57
N ALA A 54 2.69 16.93 18.32
CA ALA A 54 1.67 16.47 19.26
C ALA A 54 1.78 14.99 19.65
N LEU A 55 2.52 14.19 18.86
CA LEU A 55 2.78 12.77 19.14
C LEU A 55 4.04 12.55 20.02
N GLY A 56 4.73 13.62 20.44
CA GLY A 56 5.91 13.56 21.31
C GLY A 56 7.23 13.31 20.59
N PHE A 57 7.22 13.20 19.26
CA PHE A 57 8.39 13.10 18.38
C PHE A 57 8.02 13.58 16.98
N GLN A 58 8.97 14.19 16.27
CA GLN A 58 8.77 14.68 14.91
C GLN A 58 9.57 13.82 13.93
N LEU A 59 8.88 13.20 12.96
CA LEU A 59 9.57 12.48 11.89
C LEU A 59 10.03 13.45 10.80
N SER A 60 11.19 13.17 10.21
CA SER A 60 11.63 13.92 9.02
C SER A 60 10.81 13.50 7.81
N LEU A 61 9.95 14.41 7.32
CA LEU A 61 9.22 14.22 6.07
C LEU A 61 10.17 13.89 4.90
N THR A 62 11.31 14.57 4.83
CA THR A 62 12.34 14.32 3.80
C THR A 62 12.85 12.88 3.83
N ALA A 63 13.13 12.35 5.03
CA ALA A 63 13.55 10.95 5.16
C ALA A 63 12.43 9.99 4.70
N LEU A 64 11.18 10.25 5.09
CA LEU A 64 10.05 9.43 4.67
C LEU A 64 9.85 9.45 3.15
N LEU A 65 9.91 10.63 2.52
CA LEU A 65 9.77 10.81 1.08
C LEU A 65 10.91 10.18 0.26
N VAL A 66 12.06 9.91 0.86
CA VAL A 66 13.18 9.22 0.20
C VAL A 66 13.09 7.71 0.44
N PHE A 67 12.99 7.28 1.69
CA PHE A 67 13.12 5.87 2.05
C PHE A 67 11.85 5.04 1.82
N CYS A 68 10.65 5.62 1.97
CA CYS A 68 9.41 4.88 1.74
C CYS A 68 9.23 4.44 0.27
N PRO A 69 9.46 5.31 -0.75
CA PRO A 69 9.44 4.86 -2.13
C PRO A 69 10.46 3.76 -2.42
N ILE A 70 11.67 3.83 -1.84
CA ILE A 70 12.72 2.81 -2.01
C ILE A 70 12.25 1.46 -1.46
N ALA A 71 11.71 1.43 -0.24
CA ALA A 71 11.16 0.21 0.37
C ALA A 71 10.01 -0.37 -0.46
N ALA A 72 9.06 0.47 -0.87
CA ALA A 72 7.92 0.05 -1.69
C ALA A 72 8.36 -0.47 -3.06
N PHE A 73 9.36 0.15 -3.67
CA PHE A 73 9.95 -0.26 -4.93
C PHE A 73 10.62 -1.63 -4.79
N LEU A 74 11.52 -1.80 -3.82
CA LEU A 74 12.26 -3.05 -3.59
C LEU A 74 11.31 -4.21 -3.23
N GLY A 75 10.30 -3.97 -2.41
CA GLY A 75 9.29 -4.98 -2.11
C GLY A 75 8.52 -5.41 -3.36
N SER A 76 8.18 -4.46 -4.24
CA SER A 76 7.46 -4.77 -5.49
C SER A 76 8.35 -5.51 -6.49
N GLU A 77 9.64 -5.18 -6.55
CA GLU A 77 10.63 -5.94 -7.32
C GLU A 77 10.71 -7.39 -6.83
N LEU A 78 10.76 -7.61 -5.50
CA LEU A 78 10.72 -8.96 -4.91
C LEU A 78 9.45 -9.71 -5.32
N GLY A 79 8.28 -9.07 -5.21
CA GLY A 79 7.00 -9.65 -5.63
C GLY A 79 6.99 -10.05 -7.10
N TYR A 80 7.55 -9.23 -7.99
CA TYR A 80 7.72 -9.57 -9.39
C TYR A 80 8.62 -10.80 -9.59
N TYR A 81 9.76 -10.87 -8.90
CA TYR A 81 10.66 -12.03 -8.99
C TYR A 81 10.01 -13.32 -8.49
N ILE A 82 9.22 -13.25 -7.41
CA ILE A 82 8.40 -14.35 -6.93
C ILE A 82 7.43 -14.80 -8.05
N GLY A 83 6.75 -13.86 -8.70
CA GLY A 83 5.87 -14.14 -9.84
C GLY A 83 6.57 -14.86 -10.99
N VAL A 84 7.75 -14.38 -11.41
CA VAL A 84 8.55 -15.02 -12.48
C VAL A 84 9.01 -16.42 -12.08
N ARG A 85 9.48 -16.60 -10.83
CA ARG A 85 10.12 -17.83 -10.37
C ARG A 85 9.13 -18.97 -10.12
N TYR A 86 7.98 -18.65 -9.53
CA TYR A 86 6.96 -19.65 -9.15
C TYR A 86 5.85 -19.77 -10.20
N GLY A 87 5.68 -18.78 -11.07
CA GLY A 87 4.72 -18.83 -12.17
C GLY A 87 3.27 -19.01 -11.70
N ARG A 88 2.42 -19.55 -12.57
CA ARG A 88 0.99 -19.81 -12.28
C ARG A 88 0.76 -20.77 -11.12
N SER A 89 1.75 -21.58 -10.73
CA SER A 89 1.64 -22.47 -9.57
C SER A 89 1.42 -21.71 -8.25
N LEU A 90 1.86 -20.45 -8.17
CA LEU A 90 1.62 -19.56 -7.04
C LEU A 90 0.13 -19.26 -6.84
N PHE A 91 -0.63 -19.23 -7.94
CA PHE A 91 -2.05 -18.85 -7.99
C PHE A 91 -3.01 -20.05 -8.07
N ASN A 92 -2.51 -21.24 -8.39
CA ASN A 92 -3.31 -22.45 -8.51
C ASN A 92 -3.60 -23.15 -7.17
N ARG A 93 -3.51 -22.45 -6.04
CA ARG A 93 -3.85 -22.99 -4.71
C ARG A 93 -5.32 -22.68 -4.39
N PRO A 94 -6.23 -23.68 -4.44
CA PRO A 94 -7.66 -23.47 -4.20
C PRO A 94 -7.97 -22.89 -2.82
N ASP A 95 -7.12 -23.16 -1.81
CA ASP A 95 -7.28 -22.68 -0.42
C ASP A 95 -6.43 -21.44 -0.08
N GLY A 96 -5.87 -20.76 -1.09
CA GLY A 96 -5.00 -19.60 -0.88
C GLY A 96 -5.75 -18.37 -0.37
N ARG A 97 -5.56 -18.00 0.92
CA ARG A 97 -6.11 -16.76 1.52
C ARG A 97 -5.74 -15.46 0.80
N ILE A 98 -4.65 -15.46 0.03
CA ILE A 98 -4.12 -14.30 -0.70
C ILE A 98 -4.34 -14.50 -2.20
N PHE A 99 -4.02 -15.69 -2.71
CA PHE A 99 -4.05 -16.05 -4.14
C PHE A 99 -5.28 -16.88 -4.55
N ASN A 100 -6.47 -16.42 -4.22
CA ASN A 100 -7.70 -17.02 -4.74
C ASN A 100 -7.87 -16.65 -6.22
N GLN A 101 -8.30 -17.63 -7.04
CA GLN A 101 -8.63 -17.48 -8.46
C GLN A 101 -9.53 -16.28 -8.77
N GLU A 102 -10.50 -15.96 -7.91
CA GLU A 102 -11.35 -14.77 -8.09
C GLU A 102 -10.54 -13.46 -8.05
N ARG A 103 -9.62 -13.33 -7.08
CA ARG A 103 -8.78 -12.12 -6.93
C ARG A 103 -7.72 -12.02 -8.03
N VAL A 104 -7.18 -13.16 -8.47
CA VAL A 104 -6.24 -13.22 -9.59
C VAL A 104 -6.94 -12.78 -10.88
N ARG A 105 -8.14 -13.30 -11.18
CA ARG A 105 -8.94 -12.86 -12.33
C ARG A 105 -9.28 -11.38 -12.27
N TYR A 106 -9.55 -10.86 -11.07
CA TYR A 106 -9.78 -9.43 -10.87
C TYR A 106 -8.54 -8.60 -11.21
N ALA A 107 -7.37 -8.99 -10.72
CA ALA A 107 -6.10 -8.32 -11.03
C ALA A 107 -5.73 -8.42 -12.52
N GLU A 108 -6.00 -9.55 -13.17
CA GLU A 108 -5.86 -9.72 -14.63
C GLU A 108 -6.80 -8.82 -15.42
N HIS A 109 -8.06 -8.71 -15.00
CA HIS A 109 -9.02 -7.79 -15.60
C HIS A 109 -8.52 -6.34 -15.55
N TRP A 110 -7.94 -5.93 -14.42
CA TRP A 110 -7.33 -4.62 -14.26
C TRP A 110 -6.16 -4.39 -15.23
N PHE A 111 -5.25 -5.37 -15.35
CA PHE A 111 -4.16 -5.32 -16.32
C PHE A 111 -4.66 -5.17 -17.76
N ASN A 112 -5.66 -5.96 -18.14
CA ASN A 112 -6.23 -5.95 -19.50
C ASN A 112 -6.99 -4.65 -19.80
N ARG A 113 -7.72 -4.12 -18.82
CA ARG A 113 -8.55 -2.92 -18.99
C ARG A 113 -7.74 -1.62 -19.08
N TYR A 114 -6.73 -1.46 -18.21
CA TYR A 114 -5.99 -0.21 -18.08
C TYR A 114 -4.62 -0.25 -18.78
N GLY A 115 -4.17 -1.43 -19.18
CA GLY A 115 -2.81 -1.66 -19.66
C GLY A 115 -1.80 -1.66 -18.51
N PRO A 116 -0.58 -2.19 -18.74
CA PRO A 116 0.35 -2.51 -17.68
C PRO A 116 0.84 -1.32 -16.87
N GLY A 117 1.07 -0.16 -17.50
CA GLY A 117 1.55 1.03 -16.79
C GLY A 117 0.52 1.63 -15.84
N LYS A 118 -0.69 1.90 -16.34
CA LYS A 118 -1.78 2.47 -15.54
C LYS A 118 -2.25 1.48 -14.46
N ALA A 119 -2.29 0.18 -14.78
CA ALA A 119 -2.65 -0.85 -13.80
C ALA A 119 -1.68 -0.88 -12.61
N ILE A 120 -0.37 -0.76 -12.84
CA ILE A 120 0.63 -0.72 -11.78
C ILE A 120 0.49 0.54 -10.90
N ILE A 121 0.24 1.71 -11.50
CA ILE A 121 0.08 2.96 -10.75
C ILE A 121 -1.22 2.95 -9.93
N PHE A 122 -2.37 2.76 -10.59
CA PHE A 122 -3.67 2.85 -9.93
C PHE A 122 -3.98 1.65 -9.04
N GLY A 123 -3.41 0.49 -9.35
CA GLY A 123 -3.58 -0.73 -8.56
C GLY A 123 -3.07 -0.61 -7.13
N ARG A 124 -2.10 0.30 -6.85
CA ARG A 124 -1.59 0.52 -5.49
C ARG A 124 -2.63 1.08 -4.52
N TYR A 125 -3.67 1.75 -5.02
CA TYR A 125 -4.76 2.31 -4.21
C TYR A 125 -5.89 1.31 -3.93
N VAL A 126 -5.85 0.13 -4.55
CA VAL A 126 -6.83 -0.93 -4.33
C VAL A 126 -6.11 -2.09 -3.64
N PRO A 127 -6.32 -2.35 -2.34
CA PRO A 127 -5.50 -3.29 -1.56
C PRO A 127 -5.32 -4.67 -2.20
N ILE A 128 -6.40 -5.27 -2.69
CA ILE A 128 -6.38 -6.60 -3.34
C ILE A 128 -5.51 -6.55 -4.61
N VAL A 129 -5.64 -5.49 -5.39
CA VAL A 129 -4.91 -5.32 -6.64
C VAL A 129 -3.43 -5.06 -6.34
N ARG A 130 -3.11 -4.20 -5.37
CA ARG A 130 -1.73 -3.85 -4.96
C ARG A 130 -0.89 -5.10 -4.68
N THR A 131 -1.39 -5.99 -3.82
CA THR A 131 -0.65 -7.18 -3.40
C THR A 131 -0.45 -8.18 -4.53
N LEU A 132 -1.39 -8.26 -5.47
CA LEU A 132 -1.36 -9.23 -6.57
C LEU A 132 -0.69 -8.70 -7.84
N MET A 133 -0.63 -7.38 -8.03
CA MET A 133 -0.15 -6.73 -9.25
C MET A 133 1.30 -7.09 -9.57
N SER A 134 2.21 -7.01 -8.60
CA SER A 134 3.64 -7.29 -8.83
C SER A 134 3.91 -8.76 -9.17
N PRO A 135 3.41 -9.76 -8.41
CA PRO A 135 3.52 -11.17 -8.80
C PRO A 135 2.84 -11.46 -10.14
N LEU A 136 1.67 -10.88 -10.40
CA LEU A 136 0.94 -11.09 -11.64
C LEU A 136 1.73 -10.55 -12.85
N ALA A 137 2.37 -9.37 -12.73
CA ALA A 137 3.25 -8.84 -13.76
C ALA A 137 4.40 -9.80 -14.11
N GLY A 138 4.97 -10.45 -13.09
CA GLY A 138 6.00 -11.47 -13.26
C GLY A 138 5.49 -12.73 -13.94
N ILE A 139 4.30 -13.20 -13.56
CA ILE A 139 3.65 -14.39 -14.15
C ILE A 139 3.28 -14.16 -15.62
N LEU A 140 2.81 -12.96 -15.95
CA LEU A 140 2.52 -12.54 -17.31
C LEU A 140 3.79 -12.28 -18.14
N LYS A 141 4.98 -12.46 -17.56
CA LYS A 141 6.29 -12.20 -18.18
C LYS A 141 6.37 -10.81 -18.81
N MET A 142 5.83 -9.81 -18.12
CA MET A 142 5.97 -8.42 -18.54
C MET A 142 7.46 -8.08 -18.67
N ASP A 143 7.84 -7.28 -19.66
CA ASP A 143 9.23 -6.84 -19.79
C ASP A 143 9.75 -6.21 -18.49
N LYS A 144 10.90 -6.67 -18.00
CA LYS A 144 11.45 -6.29 -16.69
C LYS A 144 11.72 -4.80 -16.62
N LYS A 145 12.29 -4.20 -17.67
CA LYS A 145 12.61 -2.77 -17.70
C LYS A 145 11.34 -1.94 -17.63
N ARG A 146 10.31 -2.34 -18.39
CA ARG A 146 9.01 -1.71 -18.36
C ARG A 146 8.37 -1.81 -16.97
N PHE A 147 8.41 -2.99 -16.34
CA PHE A 147 7.87 -3.18 -15.00
C PHE A 147 8.58 -2.27 -14.00
N THR A 148 9.91 -2.30 -13.97
CA THR A 148 10.73 -1.52 -13.04
C THR A 148 10.50 -0.01 -13.19
N PHE A 149 10.34 0.49 -14.42
CA PHE A 149 10.01 1.90 -14.66
C PHE A 149 8.64 2.29 -14.06
N TRP A 150 7.59 1.55 -14.38
CA TRP A 150 6.25 1.83 -13.86
C TRP A 150 6.16 1.59 -12.35
N ASN A 151 6.88 0.60 -11.83
CA ASN A 151 6.99 0.31 -10.42
C ASN A 151 7.62 1.48 -9.67
N ALA A 152 8.77 1.98 -10.12
CA ALA A 152 9.43 3.14 -9.52
C ALA A 152 8.52 4.37 -9.48
N LEU A 153 7.89 4.70 -10.62
CA LEU A 153 6.96 5.82 -10.70
C LEU A 153 5.77 5.64 -9.76
N SER A 154 5.18 4.45 -9.72
CA SER A 154 4.04 4.15 -8.85
C SER A 154 4.41 4.21 -7.37
N ALA A 155 5.61 3.76 -6.98
CA ALA A 155 6.08 3.76 -5.60
C ALA A 155 6.26 5.18 -5.08
N VAL A 156 6.88 6.05 -5.88
CA VAL A 156 7.04 7.48 -5.55
C VAL A 156 5.68 8.17 -5.45
N ILE A 157 4.81 8.03 -6.45
CA ILE A 157 3.51 8.71 -6.45
C ILE A 157 2.67 8.28 -5.25
N TRP A 158 2.54 6.97 -5.01
CA TRP A 158 1.69 6.46 -3.94
C TRP A 158 2.21 6.85 -2.56
N THR A 159 3.48 6.57 -2.24
CA THR A 159 4.04 6.88 -0.91
C THR A 159 4.05 8.37 -0.62
N SER A 160 4.51 9.19 -1.57
CA SER A 160 4.55 10.64 -1.40
C SER A 160 3.16 11.24 -1.27
N SER A 161 2.16 10.77 -2.04
CA SER A 161 0.79 11.29 -1.93
C SER A 161 0.20 11.09 -0.54
N ILE A 162 0.33 9.89 0.05
CA ILE A 162 -0.20 9.59 1.38
C ILE A 162 0.58 10.34 2.47
N LEU A 163 1.91 10.37 2.38
CA LEU A 163 2.77 11.07 3.32
C LEU A 163 2.49 12.57 3.36
N ILE A 164 2.36 13.21 2.19
CA ILE A 164 2.07 14.65 2.09
C ILE A 164 0.68 14.96 2.64
N VAL A 165 -0.33 14.13 2.33
CA VAL A 165 -1.68 14.33 2.89
C VAL A 165 -1.66 14.20 4.42
N GLY A 166 -0.95 13.23 4.97
CA GLY A 166 -0.76 13.09 6.42
C GLY A 166 -0.04 14.31 7.02
N TYR A 167 1.05 14.76 6.39
CA TYR A 167 1.85 15.90 6.85
C TYR A 167 1.05 17.21 6.88
N LEU A 168 0.39 17.56 5.77
CA LEU A 168 -0.45 18.75 5.69
C LEU A 168 -1.60 18.71 6.71
N LEU A 169 -2.08 17.50 7.00
CA LEU A 169 -3.05 17.33 8.05
C LEU A 169 -2.43 17.57 9.43
N GLY A 170 -1.24 17.02 9.70
CA GLY A 170 -0.51 17.23 10.96
C GLY A 170 -0.29 18.71 11.24
N GLU A 171 0.16 19.46 10.22
CA GLU A 171 0.36 20.91 10.33
C GLU A 171 -0.93 21.66 10.67
N ARG A 172 -2.06 21.25 10.08
CA ARG A 172 -3.38 21.86 10.35
C ARG A 172 -4.02 21.39 11.65
N VAL A 173 -3.65 20.20 12.12
CA VAL A 173 -4.21 19.53 13.30
C VAL A 173 -3.50 19.95 14.59
N ALA A 174 -2.29 20.52 14.51
CA ALA A 174 -1.55 21.09 15.64
C ALA A 174 -2.34 22.11 16.50
N GLY A 175 -3.52 22.57 16.05
CA GLY A 175 -4.44 23.40 16.84
C GLY A 175 -5.79 22.76 17.24
N SER A 176 -6.19 21.56 16.78
CA SER A 176 -7.53 20.97 17.05
C SER A 176 -7.65 19.47 16.70
N ILE A 177 -6.89 18.62 17.42
CA ILE A 177 -6.81 17.15 17.22
C ILE A 177 -8.18 16.44 17.22
N ASP A 178 -9.10 16.80 18.12
CA ASP A 178 -10.35 16.04 18.29
C ASP A 178 -11.42 16.31 17.23
N LYS A 179 -11.32 17.42 16.48
CA LYS A 179 -12.38 17.85 15.55
C LYS A 179 -12.24 17.26 14.14
N TYR A 180 -11.03 16.89 13.72
CA TYR A 180 -10.73 16.54 12.32
C TYR A 180 -10.19 15.12 12.09
N LEU A 181 -9.68 14.46 13.14
CA LEU A 181 -9.22 13.06 13.05
C LEU A 181 -10.34 12.12 12.60
N LEU A 182 -11.50 12.19 13.26
CA LEU A 182 -12.67 11.34 12.98
C LEU A 182 -13.23 11.53 11.55
N PRO A 183 -13.50 12.76 11.08
CA PRO A 183 -13.98 12.98 9.71
C PRO A 183 -13.01 12.55 8.62
N ILE A 184 -11.69 12.68 8.83
CA ILE A 184 -10.69 12.41 7.79
C ILE A 184 -10.37 10.92 7.71
N VAL A 185 -10.27 10.25 8.86
CA VAL A 185 -10.23 8.78 8.90
C VAL A 185 -11.50 8.21 8.29
N ALA A 186 -12.67 8.78 8.60
CA ALA A 186 -13.92 8.39 7.95
C ALA A 186 -13.89 8.64 6.43
N ALA A 187 -13.32 9.76 5.96
CA ALA A 187 -13.19 10.06 4.53
C ALA A 187 -12.24 9.08 3.81
N LEU A 188 -11.10 8.73 4.42
CA LEU A 188 -10.18 7.72 3.88
C LEU A 188 -10.81 6.34 3.84
N ILE A 189 -11.53 5.95 4.90
CA ILE A 189 -12.31 4.71 4.92
C ILE A 189 -13.35 4.75 3.80
N LEU A 190 -14.12 5.82 3.67
CA LEU A 190 -15.13 5.97 2.62
C LEU A 190 -14.52 5.89 1.23
N ILE A 191 -13.42 6.60 0.96
CA ILE A 191 -12.72 6.57 -0.34
C ILE A 191 -12.18 5.16 -0.64
N SER A 192 -11.60 4.48 0.35
CA SER A 192 -11.11 3.10 0.19
C SER A 192 -12.25 2.08 0.02
N MET A 193 -13.44 2.40 0.55
CA MET A 193 -14.65 1.61 0.40
C MET A 193 -15.40 1.89 -0.90
N VAL A 194 -15.16 3.01 -1.61
CA VAL A 194 -15.83 3.31 -2.90
C VAL A 194 -15.59 2.21 -3.96
N PRO A 195 -14.37 1.69 -4.17
CA PRO A 195 -14.14 0.56 -5.08
C PRO A 195 -14.93 -0.69 -4.66
N ILE A 196 -14.89 -1.03 -3.36
CA ILE A 196 -15.55 -2.20 -2.78
C ILE A 196 -17.07 -2.09 -2.92
N ALA A 197 -17.64 -0.93 -2.60
CA ALA A 197 -19.06 -0.64 -2.73
C ALA A 197 -19.54 -0.69 -4.18
N ARG A 198 -18.74 -0.17 -5.12
CA ARG A 198 -19.04 -0.28 -6.57
C ARG A 198 -19.03 -1.73 -7.06
N GLU A 199 -18.16 -2.57 -6.52
CA GLU A 199 -18.11 -4.00 -6.82
C GLU A 199 -19.33 -4.76 -6.25
N LEU A 200 -19.71 -4.47 -5.01
CA LEU A 200 -20.90 -5.05 -4.37
C LEU A 200 -22.20 -4.62 -5.06
N LEU A 201 -22.28 -3.37 -5.51
CA LEU A 201 -23.44 -2.86 -6.26
C LEU A 201 -23.56 -3.44 -7.66
N LYS A 202 -22.44 -3.78 -8.32
CA LYS A 202 -22.46 -4.51 -9.59
C LYS A 202 -22.92 -5.95 -9.40
N LYS A 203 -22.48 -6.63 -8.33
CA LYS A 203 -22.87 -8.01 -8.02
C LYS A 203 -24.36 -8.17 -7.66
N LYS A 204 -25.08 -7.06 -7.41
CA LYS A 204 -26.53 -7.03 -7.18
C LYS A 204 -27.36 -6.75 -8.44
N ARG A 205 -26.72 -6.37 -9.56
CA ARG A 205 -27.39 -6.07 -10.84
C ARG A 205 -27.27 -7.19 -11.88
N ASP A 206 -26.51 -8.23 -11.58
CA ASP A 206 -26.47 -9.52 -12.28
C ASP A 206 -27.17 -10.57 -11.41
#